data_AF-A0A143BAJ6-F1
#
_entry.id   AF-A0A143BAJ6-F1
#
_cell.length_a   1.000
_cell.length_b   1.000
_cell.length_c   1.000
_cell.angle_alpha   90.00
_cell.angle_beta   90.00
_cell.angle_gamma   90.00
#
_symmetry.space_group_name_H-M   'P 1'
#
loop_
_entity.id
_entity.type
_entity.pdbx_description
1 polymer ?
#
loop_
_entity_poly.entity_id
_entity_poly.type
_entity_poly.pdbx_seq_one_letter_code
_entity_poly.pdbx_strand_id
1 'polypeptide(L)'
;MVALIRFFMPLLLLLLPLDGAIAADQPLNRAEVTTVKRKLVAVIEAIGAPQGYVRAEENFSLPTSISTMTSGAFHAVSAGADLRFDGGAEKQSKRSEKEIEEEYRRKILEAQASGDYQALATLTQEMMQKAGQAQLAAEDARREPVAVNIEFNQATGATIDPDGVVFERPGVIALKERSGRDEEKLRVRIFCDPVHLKQTETLSEIRLYDDPDPGVEGKTTVRNLVIEFNGPAAVVEAWAKQVDIAKAMAQIGGK
;
A
#
# COMPACT_ATOMS: atom_id res chain seq x y z
N MET A 1 12.43 -29.49 79.51
CA MET A 1 13.35 -28.80 78.59
C MET A 1 12.98 -29.30 77.19
N VAL A 2 12.19 -28.59 76.36
CA VAL A 2 12.53 -27.37 75.56
C VAL A 2 13.82 -27.64 74.78
N ALA A 3 13.87 -27.78 73.45
CA ALA A 3 13.43 -26.93 72.34
C ALA A 3 13.45 -27.77 71.02
N LEU A 4 12.47 -27.67 70.10
CA LEU A 4 12.30 -26.68 69.02
C LEU A 4 13.07 -26.99 67.71
N ILE A 5 12.31 -27.49 66.71
CA ILE A 5 12.29 -27.17 65.27
C ILE A 5 13.60 -26.73 64.58
N ARG A 6 13.96 -27.42 63.49
CA ARG A 6 14.31 -26.76 62.22
C ARG A 6 14.09 -27.67 61.01
N PHE A 7 13.09 -27.29 60.23
CA PHE A 7 12.92 -27.61 58.81
C PHE A 7 14.24 -27.42 58.07
N PHE A 8 14.64 -28.40 57.25
CA PHE A 8 15.58 -28.18 56.16
C PHE A 8 15.05 -28.91 54.92
N MET A 9 14.17 -28.22 54.22
CA MET A 9 13.70 -28.54 52.88
C MET A 9 14.85 -28.22 51.93
N PRO A 10 15.38 -29.15 51.11
CA PRO A 10 16.30 -28.79 50.06
C PRO A 10 15.48 -28.09 48.98
N LEU A 11 15.53 -26.75 49.00
CA LEU A 11 15.15 -25.90 47.88
C LEU A 11 16.11 -26.25 46.73
N LEU A 12 15.72 -27.22 45.91
CA LEU A 12 16.35 -27.45 44.61
C LEU A 12 16.05 -26.21 43.77
N LEU A 13 17.00 -25.29 43.75
CA LEU A 13 17.06 -24.14 42.85
C LEU A 13 17.05 -24.69 41.42
N LEU A 14 15.86 -24.72 40.83
CA LEU A 14 15.67 -24.86 39.40
C LEU A 14 16.35 -23.64 38.76
N LEU A 15 17.52 -23.87 38.17
CA LEU A 15 18.14 -22.98 37.19
C LEU A 15 17.17 -22.87 36.01
N LEU A 16 16.26 -21.91 36.08
CA LEU A 16 15.61 -21.37 34.90
C LEU A 16 16.71 -20.64 34.11
N PRO A 17 16.95 -20.97 32.83
CA PRO A 17 17.65 -20.05 31.96
C PRO A 17 16.72 -18.84 31.76
N LEU A 18 16.89 -17.82 32.59
CA LEU A 18 16.56 -16.45 32.26
C LEU A 18 17.65 -15.98 31.29
N ASP A 19 17.49 -16.30 30.01
CA ASP A 19 18.15 -15.58 28.93
C ASP A 19 17.31 -15.80 27.68
N GLY A 20 16.41 -14.85 27.42
CA GLY A 20 15.87 -14.62 26.09
C GLY A 20 17.03 -14.15 25.21
N ALA A 21 17.86 -15.09 24.78
CA ALA A 21 18.86 -14.83 23.77
C ALA A 21 18.13 -14.54 22.46
N ILE A 22 18.05 -13.26 22.11
CA ILE A 22 17.65 -12.80 20.78
C ILE A 22 18.67 -13.41 19.82
N ALA A 23 18.24 -14.36 18.97
CA ALA A 23 19.14 -14.98 18.01
C ALA A 23 19.57 -13.93 16.97
N ALA A 24 20.80 -14.09 16.47
CA ALA A 24 21.45 -13.10 15.63
C ALA A 24 20.63 -12.77 14.36
N ASP A 25 20.51 -11.48 14.07
CA ASP A 25 19.99 -10.98 12.79
C ASP A 25 20.82 -11.56 11.63
N GLN A 26 20.13 -12.23 10.72
CA GLN A 26 20.75 -12.78 9.52
C GLN A 26 20.46 -11.85 8.34
N PRO A 27 21.47 -11.45 7.54
CA PRO A 27 21.24 -10.66 6.35
C PRO A 27 20.43 -11.46 5.32
N LEU A 28 19.48 -10.79 4.68
CA LEU A 28 18.78 -11.34 3.52
C LEU A 28 19.66 -11.21 2.27
N ASN A 29 19.71 -12.26 1.46
CA ASN A 29 20.37 -12.20 0.17
C ASN A 29 19.50 -11.47 -0.87
N ARG A 30 20.11 -11.06 -1.99
CA ARG A 30 19.40 -10.31 -3.03
C ARG A 30 18.20 -11.05 -3.64
N ALA A 31 18.24 -12.38 -3.72
CA ALA A 31 17.13 -13.17 -4.26
C ALA A 31 15.94 -13.22 -3.29
N GLU A 32 16.20 -13.28 -1.98
CA GLU A 32 15.18 -13.17 -0.93
C GLU A 32 14.51 -11.80 -0.96
N VAL A 33 15.30 -10.72 -0.99
CA VAL A 33 14.78 -9.34 -1.12
C VAL A 33 13.96 -9.17 -2.41
N THR A 34 14.42 -9.75 -3.52
CA THR A 34 13.69 -9.74 -4.80
C THR A 34 12.35 -10.48 -4.71
N THR A 35 12.30 -11.56 -3.93
CA THR A 35 11.06 -12.33 -3.70
C THR A 35 10.04 -11.49 -2.94
N VAL A 36 10.46 -10.80 -1.87
CA VAL A 36 9.59 -9.88 -1.12
C VAL A 36 9.11 -8.73 -2.00
N LYS A 37 10.01 -8.10 -2.78
CA LYS A 37 9.62 -7.04 -3.72
C LYS A 37 8.61 -7.54 -4.76
N ARG A 38 8.76 -8.76 -5.28
CA ARG A 38 7.83 -9.32 -6.27
C ARG A 38 6.42 -9.48 -5.68
N LYS A 39 6.31 -9.88 -4.40
CA LYS A 39 5.03 -9.94 -3.68
C LYS A 39 4.41 -8.54 -3.59
N LEU A 40 5.19 -7.51 -3.21
CA LEU A 40 4.70 -6.12 -3.19
C LEU A 40 4.21 -5.67 -4.57
N VAL A 41 4.97 -5.93 -5.65
CA VAL A 41 4.57 -5.61 -7.02
C VAL A 41 3.27 -6.31 -7.40
N ALA A 42 3.08 -7.58 -7.05
CA ALA A 42 1.84 -8.30 -7.30
C ALA A 42 0.64 -7.68 -6.57
N VAL A 43 0.82 -7.16 -5.36
CA VAL A 43 -0.21 -6.40 -4.62
C VAL A 43 -0.48 -5.05 -5.30
N ILE A 44 0.56 -4.32 -5.72
CA ILE A 44 0.42 -3.06 -6.46
C ILE A 44 -0.38 -3.27 -7.76
N GLU A 45 -0.12 -4.36 -8.48
CA GLU A 45 -0.89 -4.74 -9.67
C GLU A 45 -2.34 -5.12 -9.36
N ALA A 46 -2.59 -5.70 -8.18
CA ALA A 46 -3.95 -6.03 -7.72
C ALA A 46 -4.76 -4.76 -7.35
N ILE A 47 -4.08 -3.73 -6.85
CA ILE A 47 -4.66 -2.42 -6.52
C ILE A 47 -4.98 -1.61 -7.79
N GLY A 48 -4.12 -1.69 -8.81
CA GLY A 48 -4.30 -0.94 -10.05
C GLY A 48 -4.06 0.57 -9.88
N ALA A 49 -4.78 1.38 -10.65
CA ALA A 49 -4.76 2.84 -10.56
C ALA A 49 -6.20 3.36 -10.48
N PRO A 50 -6.47 4.46 -9.75
CA PRO A 50 -7.80 5.04 -9.72
C PRO A 50 -8.13 5.67 -11.08
N GLN A 51 -9.41 5.72 -11.43
CA GLN A 51 -9.84 6.29 -12.72
C GLN A 51 -9.46 7.77 -12.84
N GLY A 52 -8.79 8.13 -13.93
CA GLY A 52 -8.34 9.50 -14.21
C GLY A 52 -7.08 9.93 -13.45
N TYR A 53 -6.39 8.98 -12.83
CA TYR A 53 -5.13 9.20 -12.14
C TYR A 53 -3.99 8.43 -12.81
N VAL A 54 -2.77 8.94 -12.65
CA VAL A 54 -1.54 8.28 -13.10
C VAL A 54 -0.58 8.14 -11.94
N ARG A 55 0.12 7.01 -11.90
CA ARG A 55 1.14 6.76 -10.87
C ARG A 55 2.28 7.76 -11.03
N ALA A 56 2.50 8.55 -10.00
CA ALA A 56 3.51 9.59 -9.96
C ALA A 56 4.76 9.17 -9.21
N GLU A 57 4.59 8.40 -8.14
CA GLU A 57 5.68 7.93 -7.26
C GLU A 57 5.44 6.47 -6.84
N GLU A 58 6.54 5.74 -6.67
CA GLU A 58 6.58 4.35 -6.19
C GLU A 58 7.88 4.14 -5.42
N ASN A 59 7.78 4.01 -4.09
CA ASN A 59 8.90 3.81 -3.19
C ASN A 59 8.74 2.48 -2.47
N PHE A 60 9.83 1.72 -2.33
CA PHE A 60 9.82 0.44 -1.61
C PHE A 60 10.64 0.53 -0.34
N SER A 61 10.06 0.07 0.77
CA SER A 61 10.77 -0.24 2.01
C SER A 61 10.99 -1.75 2.05
N LEU A 62 12.19 -2.21 1.70
CA LEU A 62 12.52 -3.63 1.60
C LEU A 62 13.35 -4.07 2.81
N PRO A 63 13.12 -5.29 3.35
CA PRO A 63 13.89 -5.80 4.46
C PRO A 63 15.33 -6.12 4.02
N THR A 64 16.27 -5.92 4.92
CA THR A 64 17.70 -6.20 4.70
C THR A 64 18.22 -7.32 5.60
N SER A 65 17.52 -7.62 6.69
CA SER A 65 17.81 -8.70 7.62
C SER A 65 16.52 -9.39 8.08
N ILE A 66 16.70 -10.52 8.75
CA ILE A 66 15.64 -11.26 9.41
C ILE A 66 16.17 -11.87 10.71
N SER A 67 15.36 -11.80 11.76
CA SER A 67 15.67 -12.41 13.04
C SER A 67 15.20 -13.86 13.07
N THR A 68 15.95 -14.71 13.77
CA THR A 68 15.57 -16.11 14.01
C THR A 68 15.07 -16.24 15.45
N MET A 69 14.04 -17.03 15.68
CA MET A 69 13.56 -17.38 17.00
C MET A 69 14.43 -18.48 17.62
N THR A 70 14.34 -18.66 18.93
CA THR A 70 15.03 -19.75 19.65
C THR A 70 14.55 -21.14 19.21
N SER A 71 13.33 -21.24 18.67
CA SER A 71 12.77 -22.45 18.06
C SER A 71 13.45 -22.84 16.73
N GLY A 72 14.25 -21.94 16.14
CA GLY A 72 14.80 -22.10 14.79
C GLY A 72 13.87 -21.61 13.67
N ALA A 73 12.64 -21.22 13.98
CA ALA A 73 11.75 -20.51 13.07
C ALA A 73 12.23 -19.06 12.85
N PHE A 74 11.69 -18.38 11.85
CA PHE A 74 11.99 -16.97 11.60
C PHE A 74 10.90 -16.05 12.13
N HIS A 75 11.27 -14.81 12.44
CA HIS A 75 10.31 -13.71 12.54
C HIS A 75 9.76 -13.37 11.15
N ALA A 76 8.50 -12.97 11.06
CA ALA A 76 7.92 -12.58 9.79
C ALA A 76 8.57 -11.28 9.27
N VAL A 77 8.94 -11.22 7.98
CA VAL A 77 9.63 -10.05 7.43
C VAL A 77 8.67 -8.89 7.21
N SER A 78 8.98 -7.73 7.77
CA SER A 78 8.24 -6.51 7.48
C SER A 78 8.75 -5.85 6.20
N ALA A 79 7.84 -5.44 5.32
CA ALA A 79 8.16 -4.75 4.08
C ALA A 79 7.01 -3.84 3.68
N GLY A 80 7.26 -2.85 2.84
CA GLY A 80 6.18 -2.00 2.37
C GLY A 80 6.46 -1.26 1.08
N ALA A 81 5.41 -0.61 0.56
CA ALA A 81 5.50 0.26 -0.58
C ALA A 81 4.59 1.47 -0.42
N ASP A 82 5.11 2.65 -0.78
CA ASP A 82 4.38 3.90 -0.81
C ASP A 82 4.19 4.34 -2.26
N LEU A 83 2.95 4.57 -2.65
CA LEU A 83 2.56 5.02 -3.98
C LEU A 83 1.88 6.38 -3.89
N ARG A 84 2.15 7.25 -4.88
CA ARG A 84 1.34 8.46 -5.10
C ARG A 84 0.77 8.45 -6.51
N PHE A 85 -0.50 8.82 -6.61
CA PHE A 85 -1.23 8.98 -7.86
C PHE A 85 -1.66 10.42 -8.01
N ASP A 86 -1.21 11.08 -9.08
CA ASP A 86 -1.56 12.47 -9.39
C ASP A 86 -2.61 12.49 -10.51
N GLY A 87 -3.29 13.62 -10.71
CA GLY A 87 -4.24 13.81 -11.81
C GLY A 87 -3.61 13.53 -13.18
N GLY A 88 -4.26 12.68 -13.98
CA GLY A 88 -3.73 12.05 -15.20
C GLY A 88 -3.08 12.98 -16.23
N ALA A 89 -3.48 14.26 -16.25
CA ALA A 89 -3.08 15.19 -17.29
C ALA A 89 -1.84 16.04 -16.95
N GLU A 90 -1.40 16.15 -15.70
CA GLU A 90 -0.41 17.17 -15.35
C GLU A 90 1.00 16.89 -15.92
N LYS A 91 1.39 15.61 -16.04
CA LYS A 91 2.71 15.21 -16.60
C LYS A 91 2.68 15.04 -18.13
N GLN A 92 1.56 14.63 -18.72
CA GLN A 92 1.45 14.55 -20.18
C GLN A 92 1.25 15.92 -20.82
N SER A 93 0.41 16.80 -20.24
CA SER A 93 0.11 18.12 -20.86
C SER A 93 1.34 19.00 -20.96
N LYS A 94 2.17 19.12 -19.91
CA LYS A 94 3.32 20.05 -19.90
C LYS A 94 4.40 19.71 -20.94
N ARG A 95 4.55 18.43 -21.31
CA ARG A 95 5.54 17.99 -22.30
C ARG A 95 4.98 18.06 -23.72
N SER A 96 3.72 17.68 -23.92
CA SER A 96 3.06 17.78 -25.23
C SER A 96 2.71 19.21 -25.62
N GLU A 97 2.29 20.07 -24.68
CA GLU A 97 1.90 21.47 -24.97
C GLU A 97 3.05 22.27 -25.57
N LYS A 98 4.26 22.17 -25.02
CA LYS A 98 5.42 22.92 -25.54
C LYS A 98 5.83 22.48 -26.94
N GLU A 99 5.90 21.17 -27.18
CA GLU A 99 6.28 20.63 -28.50
C GLU A 99 5.20 20.91 -29.55
N ILE A 100 3.92 20.80 -29.17
CA ILE A 100 2.78 21.09 -30.05
C ILE A 100 2.69 22.60 -30.33
N GLU A 101 2.86 23.46 -29.33
CA GLU A 101 2.79 24.92 -29.51
C GLU A 101 3.87 25.41 -30.49
N GLU A 102 5.11 24.94 -30.36
CA GLU A 102 6.20 25.30 -31.28
C GLU A 102 5.95 24.80 -32.71
N GLU A 103 5.44 23.57 -32.88
CA GLU A 103 5.13 23.00 -34.19
C GLU A 103 4.00 23.77 -34.89
N TYR A 104 2.90 24.09 -34.18
CA TYR A 104 1.79 24.84 -34.74
C TYR A 104 2.16 26.29 -35.03
N ARG A 105 2.95 26.91 -34.16
CA ARG A 105 3.43 28.28 -34.38
C ARG A 105 4.29 28.37 -35.64
N ARG A 106 5.12 27.36 -35.92
CA ARG A 106 5.87 27.26 -37.17
C ARG A 106 4.96 27.10 -38.40
N LYS A 107 3.98 26.18 -38.34
CA LYS A 107 3.05 25.93 -39.46
C LYS A 107 2.18 27.14 -39.80
N ILE A 108 1.75 27.89 -38.78
CA ILE A 108 0.98 29.13 -39.00
C ILE A 108 1.84 30.20 -39.67
N LEU A 109 3.09 30.39 -39.24
CA LEU A 109 4.02 31.34 -39.86
C LEU A 109 4.33 30.97 -41.32
N GLU A 110 4.50 29.67 -41.62
CA GLU A 110 4.69 29.18 -42.99
C GLU A 110 3.45 29.39 -43.86
N ALA A 111 2.26 29.07 -43.36
CA ALA A 111 0.99 29.28 -44.07
C ALA A 111 0.69 30.78 -44.29
N GLN A 112 1.02 31.63 -43.32
CA GLN A 112 0.87 33.07 -43.41
C GLN A 112 1.86 33.70 -44.39
N ALA A 113 3.12 33.21 -44.42
CA ALA A 113 4.14 33.67 -45.36
C ALA A 113 3.85 33.24 -46.81
N SER A 114 3.16 32.10 -47.00
CA SER A 114 2.77 31.57 -48.32
C SER A 114 1.40 32.08 -48.81
N GLY A 115 0.64 32.79 -47.98
CA GLY A 115 -0.69 33.29 -48.33
C GLY A 115 -1.75 32.20 -48.47
N ASP A 116 -1.49 31.00 -47.93
CA ASP A 116 -2.42 29.86 -47.99
C ASP A 116 -3.48 29.98 -46.88
N TYR A 117 -4.50 30.80 -47.17
CA TYR A 117 -5.61 31.05 -46.25
C TYR A 117 -6.41 29.78 -45.90
N GLN A 118 -6.38 28.74 -46.75
CA GLN A 118 -7.11 27.50 -46.55
C GLN A 118 -6.37 26.56 -45.59
N ALA A 119 -5.04 26.50 -45.69
CA ALA A 119 -4.19 25.88 -44.68
C ALA A 119 -4.32 26.59 -43.32
N LEU A 120 -4.39 27.92 -43.31
CA LEU A 120 -4.52 28.71 -42.09
C LEU A 120 -5.85 28.47 -41.37
N ALA A 121 -6.96 28.37 -42.11
CA ALA A 121 -8.27 28.03 -41.55
C ALA A 121 -8.29 26.63 -40.92
N THR A 122 -7.69 25.64 -41.60
CA THR A 122 -7.59 24.26 -41.11
C THR A 122 -6.75 24.18 -39.83
N LEU A 123 -5.58 24.81 -39.82
CA LEU A 123 -4.71 24.90 -38.64
C LEU A 123 -5.40 25.57 -37.46
N THR A 124 -6.17 26.63 -37.71
CA THR A 124 -6.91 27.34 -36.65
C THR A 124 -8.00 26.46 -36.03
N GLN A 125 -8.71 25.67 -36.84
CA GLN A 125 -9.75 24.75 -36.37
C GLN A 125 -9.18 23.60 -35.54
N GLU A 126 -8.08 22.99 -36.00
CA GLU A 126 -7.35 21.97 -35.23
C GLU A 126 -6.84 22.52 -33.90
N MET A 127 -6.36 23.76 -33.89
CA MET A 127 -5.85 24.40 -32.69
C MET A 127 -6.96 24.70 -31.67
N MET A 128 -8.15 25.13 -32.13
CA MET A 128 -9.32 25.26 -31.25
C MET A 128 -9.76 23.92 -30.66
N GLN A 129 -9.77 22.85 -31.46
CA GLN A 129 -10.07 21.51 -30.94
C GLN A 129 -9.04 21.05 -29.90
N LYS A 130 -7.75 21.25 -30.18
CA LYS A 130 -6.67 20.91 -29.23
C LYS A 130 -6.72 21.76 -27.97
N ALA A 131 -7.03 23.05 -28.07
CA ALA A 131 -7.21 23.92 -26.91
C ALA A 131 -8.39 23.45 -26.03
N GLY A 132 -9.51 23.03 -26.64
CA GLY A 132 -10.63 22.44 -25.91
C GLY A 132 -10.26 21.13 -25.19
N GLN A 133 -9.47 20.27 -25.84
CA GLN A 133 -8.94 19.04 -25.23
C GLN A 133 -7.93 19.34 -24.11
N ALA A 134 -7.06 20.33 -24.30
CA ALA A 134 -6.10 20.77 -23.28
C ALA A 134 -6.81 21.36 -22.06
N GLN A 135 -7.94 22.05 -22.25
CA GLN A 135 -8.74 22.58 -21.15
C GLN A 135 -9.40 21.47 -20.32
N LEU A 136 -9.93 20.42 -20.96
CA LEU A 136 -10.44 19.22 -20.28
C LEU A 136 -9.32 18.48 -19.55
N ALA A 137 -8.14 18.34 -20.18
CA ALA A 137 -6.97 17.77 -19.54
C ALA A 137 -6.52 18.63 -18.35
N ALA A 138 -6.54 19.95 -18.43
CA ALA A 138 -6.20 20.83 -17.32
C ALA A 138 -7.17 20.70 -16.13
N GLU A 139 -8.45 20.39 -16.37
CA GLU A 139 -9.40 20.03 -15.30
C GLU A 139 -9.07 18.67 -14.67
N ASP A 140 -8.71 17.67 -15.47
CA ASP A 140 -8.24 16.37 -14.97
C ASP A 140 -6.90 16.43 -14.22
N ALA A 141 -6.04 17.40 -14.56
CA ALA A 141 -4.77 17.67 -13.87
C ALA A 141 -4.96 18.31 -12.49
N ARG A 142 -6.13 18.91 -12.21
CA ARG A 142 -6.45 19.53 -10.91
C ARG A 142 -6.96 18.55 -9.86
N ARG A 143 -7.09 17.27 -10.20
CA ARG A 143 -7.52 16.23 -9.26
C ARG A 143 -6.54 16.16 -8.09
N GLU A 144 -7.07 16.22 -6.87
CA GLU A 144 -6.25 16.07 -5.68
C GLU A 144 -5.56 14.70 -5.66
N PRO A 145 -4.26 14.63 -5.31
CA PRO A 145 -3.51 13.38 -5.27
C PRO A 145 -4.11 12.34 -4.33
N VAL A 146 -3.89 11.08 -4.66
CA VAL A 146 -4.23 9.94 -3.81
C VAL A 146 -2.95 9.21 -3.44
N ALA A 147 -2.81 8.86 -2.17
CA ALA A 147 -1.69 8.07 -1.66
C ALA A 147 -2.15 6.65 -1.32
N VAL A 148 -1.27 5.68 -1.56
CA VAL A 148 -1.45 4.30 -1.14
C VAL A 148 -0.22 3.84 -0.38
N ASN A 149 -0.42 3.28 0.80
CA ASN A 149 0.62 2.62 1.57
C ASN A 149 0.28 1.12 1.67
N ILE A 150 1.29 0.28 1.49
CA ILE A 150 1.19 -1.17 1.51
C ILE A 150 2.17 -1.67 2.55
N GLU A 151 1.71 -2.50 3.48
CA GLU A 151 2.51 -3.02 4.58
C GLU A 151 2.33 -4.53 4.72
N PHE A 152 3.44 -5.28 4.69
CA PHE A 152 3.50 -6.69 5.02
C PHE A 152 4.00 -6.88 6.44
N ASN A 153 3.36 -7.78 7.20
CA ASN A 153 3.77 -8.18 8.55
C ASN A 153 4.18 -6.97 9.40
N GLN A 154 3.27 -6.00 9.48
CA GLN A 154 3.41 -4.88 10.40
C GLN A 154 2.41 -5.07 11.51
N ALA A 155 2.86 -4.85 12.75
CA ALA A 155 1.99 -4.79 13.90
C ALA A 155 0.99 -3.62 13.74
N THR A 156 -0.25 -3.94 13.43
CA THR A 156 -1.31 -2.95 13.26
C THR A 156 -2.64 -3.42 13.81
N GLY A 157 -3.48 -2.47 14.17
CA GLY A 157 -4.80 -2.75 14.69
C GLY A 157 -5.76 -1.60 14.48
N ALA A 158 -7.04 -1.90 14.60
CA ALA A 158 -8.12 -0.93 14.48
C ALA A 158 -9.34 -1.41 15.27
N THR A 159 -10.06 -0.48 15.90
CA THR A 159 -11.41 -0.77 16.38
C THR A 159 -12.36 -0.82 15.19
N ILE A 160 -13.26 -1.80 15.17
CA ILE A 160 -14.25 -1.93 14.09
C ILE A 160 -15.46 -1.10 14.46
N ASP A 161 -15.67 -0.02 13.70
CA ASP A 161 -16.95 0.66 13.62
C ASP A 161 -17.82 -0.07 12.59
N PRO A 162 -18.97 -0.66 12.96
CA PRO A 162 -19.86 -1.35 12.03
C PRO A 162 -20.32 -0.45 10.86
N ASP A 163 -20.55 0.85 11.11
CA ASP A 163 -20.92 1.82 10.07
C ASP A 163 -19.73 2.22 9.20
N GLY A 164 -18.52 1.91 9.68
CA GLY A 164 -17.22 2.08 9.05
C GLY A 164 -16.85 0.99 8.04
N VAL A 165 -17.57 -0.13 8.00
CA VAL A 165 -17.20 -1.27 7.14
C VAL A 165 -17.52 -0.96 5.68
N VAL A 166 -16.49 -0.96 4.81
CA VAL A 166 -16.62 -0.75 3.36
C VAL A 166 -17.01 -2.05 2.67
N PHE A 167 -16.33 -3.13 3.04
CA PHE A 167 -16.67 -4.51 2.69
C PHE A 167 -15.94 -5.48 3.63
N GLU A 168 -16.46 -6.69 3.73
CA GLU A 168 -15.81 -7.78 4.47
C GLU A 168 -16.02 -9.13 3.76
N ARG A 169 -15.11 -10.07 4.01
CA ARG A 169 -15.17 -11.46 3.57
C ARG A 169 -14.17 -12.28 4.41
N PRO A 170 -14.25 -13.62 4.42
CA PRO A 170 -13.29 -14.43 5.17
C PRO A 170 -11.84 -14.08 4.82
N GLY A 171 -11.08 -13.68 5.84
CA GLY A 171 -9.68 -13.28 5.77
C GLY A 171 -9.45 -11.80 5.47
N VAL A 172 -10.48 -11.00 5.19
CA VAL A 172 -10.33 -9.60 4.74
C VAL A 172 -11.45 -8.70 5.25
N ILE A 173 -11.07 -7.55 5.80
CA ILE A 173 -12.01 -6.46 6.13
C ILE A 173 -11.45 -5.12 5.69
N ALA A 174 -12.29 -4.28 5.09
CA ALA A 174 -11.96 -2.92 4.72
C ALA A 174 -12.74 -1.93 5.58
N LEU A 175 -12.03 -1.01 6.24
CA LEU A 175 -12.59 -0.01 7.13
C LEU A 175 -12.35 1.39 6.57
N LYS A 176 -13.38 2.23 6.59
CA LYS A 176 -13.27 3.66 6.36
C LYS A 176 -13.07 4.39 7.67
N GLU A 177 -12.12 5.31 7.69
CA GLU A 177 -11.72 6.10 8.84
C GLU A 177 -11.66 7.56 8.44
N ARG A 178 -12.11 8.45 9.33
CA ARG A 178 -11.95 9.89 9.11
C ARG A 178 -10.46 10.23 9.08
N SER A 179 -10.01 10.84 7.98
CA SER A 179 -8.63 11.30 7.86
C SER A 179 -8.47 12.65 8.55
N GLY A 180 -8.30 12.63 9.87
CA GLY A 180 -8.10 13.85 10.66
C GLY A 180 -9.34 14.77 10.72
N ARG A 181 -9.13 16.09 10.58
CA ARG A 181 -10.20 17.11 10.65
C ARG A 181 -10.78 17.50 9.29
N ASP A 182 -10.22 16.97 8.21
CA ASP A 182 -10.63 17.30 6.85
C ASP A 182 -11.73 16.32 6.42
N GLU A 183 -12.99 16.79 6.44
CA GLU A 183 -14.16 15.95 6.14
C GLU A 183 -14.21 15.51 4.66
N GLU A 184 -13.43 16.15 3.79
CA GLU A 184 -13.36 15.81 2.36
C GLU A 184 -12.37 14.66 2.08
N LYS A 185 -11.50 14.34 3.06
CA LYS A 185 -10.50 13.27 2.96
C LYS A 185 -10.89 12.06 3.78
N LEU A 186 -10.78 10.91 3.13
CA LEU A 186 -11.06 9.63 3.74
C LEU A 186 -9.80 8.79 3.75
N ARG A 187 -9.65 8.00 4.82
CA ARG A 187 -8.73 6.89 4.86
C ARG A 187 -9.53 5.61 4.71
N VAL A 188 -9.11 4.71 3.82
CA VAL A 188 -9.65 3.35 3.75
C VAL A 188 -8.51 2.38 3.97
N ARG A 189 -8.59 1.55 5.02
CA ARG A 189 -7.62 0.49 5.31
C ARG A 189 -8.23 -0.86 5.00
N ILE A 190 -7.58 -1.63 4.14
CA ILE A 190 -7.92 -3.02 3.85
C ILE A 190 -6.94 -3.90 4.62
N PHE A 191 -7.47 -4.64 5.58
CA PHE A 191 -6.71 -5.62 6.38
C PHE A 191 -6.91 -7.01 5.79
N CYS A 192 -5.80 -7.70 5.55
CA CYS A 192 -5.76 -9.02 4.95
C CYS A 192 -4.98 -9.97 5.86
N ASP A 193 -5.68 -10.92 6.48
CA ASP A 193 -5.10 -11.97 7.31
C ASP A 193 -6.03 -13.20 7.31
N PRO A 194 -5.68 -14.29 6.62
CA PRO A 194 -6.55 -15.47 6.48
C PRO A 194 -6.78 -16.22 7.80
N VAL A 195 -5.97 -15.97 8.84
CA VAL A 195 -6.05 -16.65 10.14
C VAL A 195 -6.90 -15.83 11.10
N HIS A 196 -6.50 -14.58 11.38
CA HIS A 196 -7.13 -13.75 12.40
C HIS A 196 -8.44 -13.10 11.92
N LEU A 197 -8.61 -12.93 10.60
CA LEU A 197 -9.80 -12.32 10.02
C LEU A 197 -10.73 -13.36 9.37
N LYS A 198 -10.69 -14.62 9.80
CA LYS A 198 -11.53 -15.68 9.21
C LYS A 198 -13.04 -15.43 9.41
N GLN A 199 -13.42 -14.80 10.52
CA GLN A 199 -14.81 -14.52 10.93
C GLN A 199 -14.93 -13.06 11.37
N THR A 200 -14.78 -12.14 10.43
CA THR A 200 -14.74 -10.69 10.68
C THR A 200 -16.00 -10.18 11.36
N GLU A 201 -17.15 -10.77 11.08
CA GLU A 201 -18.46 -10.42 11.61
C GLU A 201 -18.59 -10.59 13.13
N THR A 202 -17.67 -11.35 13.74
CA THR A 202 -17.64 -11.61 15.19
C THR A 202 -16.66 -10.70 15.93
N LEU A 203 -15.86 -9.91 15.21
CA LEU A 203 -14.77 -9.10 15.77
C LEU A 203 -15.26 -7.69 16.09
N SER A 204 -14.83 -7.16 17.25
CA SER A 204 -14.96 -5.73 17.58
C SER A 204 -13.69 -4.93 17.32
N GLU A 205 -12.59 -5.63 17.06
CA GLU A 205 -11.27 -5.04 16.79
C GLU A 205 -10.45 -5.95 15.90
N ILE A 206 -9.54 -5.34 15.14
CA ILE A 206 -8.51 -5.99 14.34
C ILE A 206 -7.22 -5.90 15.13
N ARG A 207 -6.52 -7.02 15.26
CA ARG A 207 -5.18 -7.07 15.82
C ARG A 207 -4.30 -7.98 14.97
N LEU A 208 -3.52 -7.35 14.09
CA LEU A 208 -2.46 -8.00 13.35
C LEU A 208 -1.20 -7.81 14.19
N TYR A 209 -0.89 -8.78 15.04
CA TYR A 209 0.35 -8.76 15.82
C TYR A 209 1.51 -9.27 14.98
N ASP A 210 2.68 -8.65 15.16
CA ASP A 210 3.94 -9.24 14.72
C ASP A 210 4.25 -10.44 15.61
N ASP A 211 4.40 -11.59 14.95
CA ASP A 211 4.88 -12.87 15.47
C ASP A 211 4.08 -13.58 16.59
N PRO A 212 3.13 -14.46 16.24
CA PRO A 212 2.70 -15.52 17.13
C PRO A 212 3.75 -16.63 17.17
N ASP A 213 3.99 -17.14 18.38
CA ASP A 213 4.69 -18.39 18.65
C ASP A 213 3.99 -19.52 17.85
N PRO A 214 4.69 -20.28 16.98
CA PRO A 214 6.14 -20.52 16.95
C PRO A 214 6.97 -19.76 15.90
N GLY A 215 6.44 -18.74 15.21
CA GLY A 215 7.13 -18.04 14.10
C GLY A 215 6.79 -18.60 12.71
N VAL A 216 7.59 -18.24 11.68
CA VAL A 216 7.41 -18.70 10.29
C VAL A 216 8.54 -19.60 9.80
N GLU A 217 8.20 -20.58 8.96
CA GLU A 217 9.19 -21.51 8.38
C GLU A 217 10.13 -20.85 7.36
N GLY A 218 9.66 -19.82 6.66
CA GLY A 218 10.39 -19.21 5.53
C GLY A 218 10.79 -17.76 5.77
N LYS A 219 12.01 -17.39 5.34
CA LYS A 219 12.58 -16.04 5.46
C LYS A 219 11.85 -14.93 4.68
N THR A 220 10.95 -15.30 3.77
CA THR A 220 10.21 -14.34 2.91
C THR A 220 8.70 -14.50 3.07
N THR A 221 8.29 -15.10 4.18
CA THR A 221 6.88 -15.39 4.48
C THR A 221 6.14 -14.11 4.80
N VAL A 222 4.99 -13.92 4.15
CA VAL A 222 4.05 -12.82 4.40
C VAL A 222 2.79 -13.45 4.96
N ARG A 223 2.43 -13.12 6.20
CA ARG A 223 1.28 -13.68 6.93
C ARG A 223 0.08 -12.76 6.89
N ASN A 224 0.33 -11.46 6.88
CA ASN A 224 -0.70 -10.44 6.74
C ASN A 224 -0.23 -9.31 5.83
N LEU A 225 -1.21 -8.56 5.34
CA LEU A 225 -1.04 -7.41 4.48
C LEU A 225 -2.04 -6.33 4.91
N VAL A 226 -1.61 -5.08 4.90
CA VAL A 226 -2.47 -3.91 5.03
C VAL A 226 -2.29 -3.03 3.83
N ILE A 227 -3.39 -2.56 3.25
CA ILE A 227 -3.40 -1.59 2.16
C ILE A 227 -4.18 -0.36 2.65
N GLU A 228 -3.49 0.76 2.78
CA GLU A 228 -4.08 2.04 3.20
C GLU A 228 -4.21 2.98 2.00
N PHE A 229 -5.42 3.46 1.75
CA PHE A 229 -5.72 4.51 0.78
C PHE A 229 -6.00 5.82 1.52
N ASN A 230 -5.40 6.92 1.06
CA ASN A 230 -5.71 8.27 1.56
C ASN A 230 -5.94 9.23 0.40
N GLY A 231 -7.04 9.99 0.45
CA GLY A 231 -7.38 10.96 -0.60
C GLY A 231 -8.84 11.38 -0.55
N PRO A 232 -9.37 11.98 -1.65
CA PRO A 232 -10.77 12.38 -1.74
C PRO A 232 -11.72 11.21 -1.51
N ALA A 233 -12.69 11.37 -0.62
CA ALA A 233 -13.55 10.29 -0.13
C ALA A 233 -14.21 9.46 -1.23
N ALA A 234 -14.80 10.13 -2.22
CA ALA A 234 -15.49 9.48 -3.33
C ALA A 234 -14.55 8.61 -4.19
N VAL A 235 -13.28 9.02 -4.34
CA VAL A 235 -12.29 8.30 -5.14
C VAL A 235 -11.79 7.08 -4.37
N VAL A 236 -11.35 7.26 -3.12
CA VAL A 236 -10.71 6.18 -2.36
C VAL A 236 -11.68 5.07 -1.97
N GLU A 237 -12.93 5.40 -1.62
CA GLU A 237 -13.92 4.37 -1.27
C GLU A 237 -14.29 3.53 -2.49
N ALA A 238 -14.52 4.17 -3.64
CA ALA A 238 -14.83 3.46 -4.88
C ALA A 238 -13.65 2.61 -5.35
N TRP A 239 -12.44 3.15 -5.26
CA TRP A 239 -11.23 2.46 -5.69
C TRP A 239 -10.88 1.26 -4.78
N ALA A 240 -11.03 1.38 -3.47
CA ALA A 240 -10.82 0.27 -2.52
C ALA A 240 -11.71 -0.94 -2.83
N LYS A 241 -12.95 -0.73 -3.30
CA LYS A 241 -13.88 -1.81 -3.69
C LYS A 241 -13.47 -2.53 -5.00
N GLN A 242 -12.59 -1.94 -5.80
CA GLN A 242 -12.14 -2.49 -7.08
C GLN A 242 -10.84 -3.31 -6.98
N VAL A 243 -10.19 -3.32 -5.82
CA VAL A 243 -8.95 -4.07 -5.60
C VAL A 243 -9.21 -5.56 -5.84
N ASP A 244 -8.31 -6.21 -6.59
CA ASP A 244 -8.30 -7.67 -6.73
C ASP A 244 -7.78 -8.32 -5.44
N ILE A 245 -8.69 -8.45 -4.47
CA ILE A 245 -8.41 -9.03 -3.16
C ILE A 245 -7.89 -10.47 -3.28
N ALA A 246 -8.35 -11.24 -4.26
CA ALA A 246 -7.88 -12.61 -4.44
C ALA A 246 -6.40 -12.64 -4.83
N LYS A 247 -5.98 -11.78 -5.77
CA LYS A 247 -4.58 -11.64 -6.18
C LYS A 247 -3.69 -11.11 -5.05
N ALA A 248 -4.18 -10.15 -4.26
CA ALA A 248 -3.48 -9.63 -3.08
C ALA A 248 -3.30 -10.71 -2.01
N MET A 249 -4.37 -11.43 -1.66
CA MET A 249 -4.36 -12.54 -0.69
C MET A 249 -3.46 -13.70 -1.14
N ALA A 250 -3.31 -13.95 -2.44
CA ALA A 250 -2.42 -14.97 -2.96
C ALA A 250 -0.92 -14.71 -2.64
N GLN A 251 -0.56 -13.49 -2.21
CA GLN A 251 0.80 -13.17 -1.77
C GLN A 251 1.06 -13.57 -0.32
N ILE A 252 0.01 -13.79 0.46
CA ILE A 252 0.05 -14.27 1.83
C ILE A 252 0.24 -15.80 1.83
N GLY A 253 1.11 -16.29 2.69
CA GLY A 253 1.40 -17.71 2.87
C GLY A 253 2.10 -17.98 4.19
N GLY A 254 2.29 -19.26 4.50
CA GLY A 254 2.71 -19.73 5.83
C GLY A 254 1.52 -20.35 6.55
N LYS A 255 1.64 -21.65 6.85
CA LYS A 255 0.72 -22.34 7.76
C LYS A 255 1.17 -22.12 9.18
#